data_AF-A0A953QAK7-F1
#
_entry.id   AF-A0A953QAK7-F1
#
_cell.length_a   1.000
_cell.length_b   1.000
_cell.length_c   1.000
_cell.angle_alpha   90.00
_cell.angle_beta   90.00
_cell.angle_gamma   90.00
#
_symmetry.space_group_name_H-M   'P 1'
#
loop_
_entity.id
_entity.type
_entity.pdbx_description
1 polymer ?
#
loop_
_entity_poly.entity_id
_entity_poly.type
_entity_poly.pdbx_seq_one_letter_code
_entity_poly.pdbx_strand_id
1 'polypeptide(L)'
;MMSVKILGFGSNWWARYGRDPNDGYRYTRRAAYYNSAGVRCGQKIKRHWVVSGVIRFNGIGDFDPHFPGRAIGQTFDCSDLVFACGGNRILFVRRTSKPAIPDWYLVVVSSERFGIFDFEDPSWKSESTQSISVSQLREQQEAMLLMKGGEWVRNSSGTWRLMTCPNPPPGAALQLLGDVAVA
;
A
#
# COMPACT_ATOMS: atom_id res chain seq x y z
N MET A 1 8.39 14.91 4.26
CA MET A 1 7.02 14.95 3.68
C MET A 1 7.16 14.61 2.22
N MET A 2 6.49 13.53 1.82
CA MET A 2 6.65 12.89 0.51
C MET A 2 5.31 12.80 -0.21
N SER A 3 5.34 12.70 -1.53
CA SER A 3 4.15 12.49 -2.36
C SER A 3 4.01 11.01 -2.73
N VAL A 4 2.84 10.43 -2.46
CA VAL A 4 2.57 9.01 -2.71
C VAL A 4 1.36 8.86 -3.63
N LYS A 5 1.55 8.22 -4.79
CA LYS A 5 0.45 7.83 -5.66
C LYS A 5 -0.08 6.44 -5.27
N ILE A 6 -1.39 6.30 -5.15
CA ILE A 6 -2.02 5.06 -4.74
C ILE A 6 -2.29 4.17 -5.94
N LEU A 7 -1.68 2.99 -6.00
CA LEU A 7 -2.00 1.97 -7.03
C LEU A 7 -2.92 0.88 -6.50
N GLY A 8 -2.93 0.67 -5.19
CA GLY A 8 -3.83 -0.26 -4.51
C GLY A 8 -3.77 -0.10 -3.00
N PHE A 9 -4.69 -0.78 -2.32
CA PHE A 9 -4.76 -0.86 -0.87
C PHE A 9 -4.62 -2.30 -0.42
N GLY A 10 -4.11 -2.50 0.79
CA GLY A 10 -4.12 -3.82 1.41
C GLY A 10 -5.54 -4.29 1.69
N SER A 11 -5.70 -5.58 1.93
CA SER A 11 -7.00 -6.21 2.14
C SER A 11 -7.64 -5.88 3.48
N ASN A 12 -6.88 -5.37 4.46
CA ASN A 12 -7.39 -5.14 5.82
C ASN A 12 -7.65 -3.65 6.11
N TRP A 13 -8.93 -3.29 6.29
CA TRP A 13 -9.38 -1.95 6.68
C TRP A 13 -10.04 -1.95 8.05
N TRP A 14 -9.82 -0.89 8.83
CA TRP A 14 -10.61 -0.60 10.03
C TRP A 14 -10.62 0.89 10.33
N ALA A 15 -11.61 1.32 11.11
CA ALA A 15 -11.72 2.70 11.57
C ALA A 15 -11.55 2.78 13.09
N ARG A 16 -11.07 3.92 13.57
CA ARG A 16 -11.20 4.35 14.96
C ARG A 16 -12.02 5.63 14.98
N TYR A 17 -13.16 5.56 15.64
CA TYR A 17 -14.08 6.68 15.78
C TYR A 17 -13.73 7.56 16.98
N GLY A 18 -14.16 8.82 16.93
CA GLY A 18 -14.05 9.74 18.07
C GLY A 18 -14.71 9.13 19.31
N ARG A 19 -14.14 9.41 20.49
CA ARG A 19 -14.62 8.87 21.77
C ARG A 19 -15.86 9.59 22.28
N ASP A 20 -16.00 10.88 21.97
CA ASP A 20 -17.12 11.72 22.40
C ASP A 20 -18.43 11.29 21.69
N PRO A 21 -19.46 10.84 22.42
CA PRO A 21 -20.75 10.49 21.85
C PRO A 21 -21.53 11.66 21.27
N ASN A 22 -21.28 12.89 21.74
CA ASN A 22 -22.00 14.09 21.30
C ASN A 22 -21.38 14.72 20.05
N ASP A 23 -20.23 14.22 19.59
CA ASP A 23 -19.58 14.68 18.38
C ASP A 23 -20.26 14.10 17.13
N GLY A 24 -21.08 14.91 16.47
CA GLY A 24 -21.76 14.56 15.21
C GLY A 24 -20.82 14.16 14.07
N TYR A 25 -19.52 14.48 14.16
CA TYR A 25 -18.50 14.12 13.17
C TYR A 25 -17.61 12.96 13.59
N ARG A 26 -17.88 12.30 14.73
CA ARG A 26 -17.03 11.22 15.29
C ARG A 26 -16.84 10.01 14.36
N TYR A 27 -17.81 9.77 13.48
CA TYR A 27 -17.82 8.68 12.50
C TYR A 27 -17.37 9.11 11.09
N THR A 28 -17.09 10.40 10.88
CA THR A 28 -16.78 10.94 9.55
C THR A 28 -15.45 11.68 9.57
N ARG A 29 -15.46 13.01 9.62
CA ARG A 29 -14.28 13.89 9.50
C ARG A 29 -13.29 13.69 10.65
N ARG A 30 -13.77 13.31 11.83
CA ARG A 30 -12.93 13.11 13.03
C ARG A 30 -12.60 11.64 13.30
N ALA A 31 -12.94 10.74 12.37
CA ALA A 31 -12.50 9.35 12.41
C ALA A 31 -11.10 9.20 11.79
N ALA A 32 -10.39 8.17 12.24
CA ALA A 32 -9.14 7.71 11.65
C ALA A 32 -9.36 6.37 10.95
N TYR A 33 -8.99 6.28 9.68
CA TYR A 33 -9.12 5.09 8.86
C TYR A 33 -7.74 4.49 8.64
N TYR A 34 -7.62 3.19 8.82
CA TYR A 34 -6.36 2.48 8.72
C TYR A 34 -6.46 1.38 7.67
N ASN A 35 -5.40 1.23 6.90
CA ASN A 35 -5.22 0.14 5.97
C ASN A 35 -3.88 -0.56 6.19
N SER A 36 -3.86 -1.87 6.00
CA SER A 36 -2.68 -2.72 6.16
C SER A 36 -2.82 -3.92 5.23
N ALA A 37 -1.71 -4.59 4.96
CA ALA A 37 -1.75 -5.92 4.38
C ALA A 37 -2.56 -6.88 5.27
N GLY A 38 -3.24 -7.83 4.65
CA GLY A 38 -3.96 -8.89 5.32
C GLY A 38 -4.20 -10.08 4.40
N VAL A 39 -4.39 -11.24 5.02
CA VAL A 39 -4.62 -12.53 4.34
C VAL A 39 -5.99 -13.08 4.73
N ARG A 40 -6.66 -13.76 3.81
CA ARG A 40 -8.03 -14.24 4.00
C ARG A 40 -8.03 -15.61 4.70
N CYS A 41 -8.47 -15.63 5.95
CA CYS A 41 -8.67 -16.84 6.74
C CYS A 41 -10.16 -17.16 6.82
N GLY A 42 -10.66 -17.97 5.88
CA GLY A 42 -12.09 -18.23 5.72
C GLY A 42 -12.83 -16.94 5.34
N GLN A 43 -13.83 -16.55 6.13
CA GLN A 43 -14.59 -15.30 5.92
C GLN A 43 -13.94 -14.06 6.54
N LYS A 44 -12.82 -14.20 7.26
CA LYS A 44 -12.18 -13.09 7.98
C LYS A 44 -10.85 -12.72 7.35
N ILE A 45 -10.55 -11.43 7.28
CA ILE A 45 -9.20 -10.95 7.01
C ILE A 45 -8.41 -10.92 8.31
N LYS A 46 -7.20 -11.48 8.28
CA LYS A 46 -6.27 -11.46 9.41
C LYS A 46 -4.95 -10.82 8.99
N ARG A 47 -4.28 -10.19 9.95
CA ARG A 47 -3.01 -9.48 9.71
C ARG A 47 -1.78 -10.38 9.66
N HIS A 48 -1.71 -11.47 10.44
CA HIS A 48 -0.56 -12.40 10.51
C HIS A 48 0.77 -11.80 10.02
N TRP A 49 1.22 -10.76 10.72
CA TRP A 49 2.27 -9.88 10.23
C TRP A 49 3.62 -10.57 10.29
N VAL A 50 4.33 -10.58 9.16
CA VAL A 50 5.78 -10.76 9.08
C VAL A 50 6.47 -9.41 9.29
N VAL A 51 5.92 -8.36 8.65
CA VAL A 51 6.29 -6.96 8.88
C VAL A 51 5.03 -6.21 9.31
N SER A 52 5.04 -5.66 10.52
CA SER A 52 3.92 -4.89 11.05
C SER A 52 3.91 -3.48 10.48
N GLY A 53 2.77 -3.05 9.94
CA GLY A 53 2.61 -1.65 9.58
C GLY A 53 1.26 -1.27 9.02
N VAL A 54 1.01 0.03 8.96
CA VAL A 54 -0.28 0.61 8.59
C VAL A 54 -0.10 1.94 7.88
N ILE A 55 -0.99 2.23 6.94
CA ILE A 55 -1.24 3.60 6.49
C ILE A 55 -2.48 4.13 7.20
N ARG A 56 -2.51 5.43 7.45
CA ARG A 56 -3.64 6.11 8.09
C ARG A 56 -4.12 7.27 7.23
N PHE A 57 -5.43 7.36 7.06
CA PHE A 57 -6.14 8.54 6.59
C PHE A 57 -6.93 9.16 7.74
N ASN A 58 -6.99 10.49 7.76
CA ASN A 58 -7.97 11.21 8.58
C ASN A 58 -9.14 11.62 7.67
N GLY A 59 -10.36 11.67 8.22
CA GLY A 59 -11.56 12.01 7.43
C GLY A 59 -11.62 13.44 6.85
N ILE A 60 -10.58 14.27 7.05
CA ILE A 60 -10.50 15.65 6.53
C ILE A 60 -9.60 15.72 5.27
N GLY A 61 -8.86 14.66 4.92
CA GLY A 61 -7.79 14.70 3.91
C GLY A 61 -8.19 14.34 2.48
N ASP A 62 -9.38 14.73 2.00
CA ASP A 62 -9.93 14.37 0.68
C ASP A 62 -10.10 12.86 0.41
N PHE A 63 -9.95 12.04 1.44
CA PHE A 63 -10.19 10.60 1.38
C PHE A 63 -11.63 10.29 1.78
N ASP A 64 -12.37 9.62 0.90
CA ASP A 64 -13.72 9.13 1.19
C ASP A 64 -13.65 7.66 1.65
N PRO A 65 -13.86 7.39 2.96
CA PRO A 65 -13.75 6.06 3.53
C PRO A 65 -14.85 5.10 3.06
N HIS A 66 -15.97 5.60 2.54
CA HIS A 66 -17.04 4.75 1.99
C HIS A 66 -16.69 4.24 0.60
N PHE A 67 -15.83 4.96 -0.11
CA PHE A 67 -15.41 4.65 -1.47
C PHE A 67 -13.88 4.74 -1.59
N PRO A 68 -13.11 3.91 -0.85
CA PRO A 68 -11.65 3.99 -0.84
C PRO A 68 -11.05 3.84 -2.25
N GLY A 69 -11.71 3.08 -3.13
CA GLY A 69 -11.30 2.92 -4.53
C GLY A 69 -11.18 4.23 -5.32
N ARG A 70 -11.88 5.31 -4.92
CA ARG A 70 -11.74 6.63 -5.55
C ARG A 70 -10.36 7.27 -5.34
N ALA A 71 -9.62 6.81 -4.34
CA ALA A 71 -8.26 7.26 -4.07
C ALA A 71 -7.22 6.58 -4.98
N ILE A 72 -7.57 5.47 -5.66
CA ILE A 72 -6.67 4.81 -6.61
C ILE A 72 -6.40 5.73 -7.80
N GLY A 73 -5.13 5.84 -8.18
CA GLY A 73 -4.62 6.76 -9.20
C GLY A 73 -4.42 8.20 -8.70
N GLN A 74 -4.87 8.54 -7.49
CA GLN A 74 -4.65 9.85 -6.89
C GLN A 74 -3.31 9.89 -6.13
N THR A 75 -2.74 11.10 -6.03
CA THR A 75 -1.50 11.38 -5.29
C THR A 75 -1.82 12.14 -4.00
N PHE A 76 -1.18 11.75 -2.90
CA PHE A 76 -1.36 12.35 -1.58
C PHE A 76 -0.05 12.84 -0.99
N ASP A 77 -0.11 13.97 -0.27
CA ASP A 77 0.97 14.40 0.61
C ASP A 77 0.96 13.52 1.86
N CYS A 78 2.12 12.94 2.18
CA CYS A 78 2.26 11.94 3.24
C CYS A 78 3.43 12.28 4.19
N SER A 79 3.30 11.87 5.45
CA SER A 79 4.48 11.78 6.33
C SER A 79 5.50 10.81 5.75
N ASP A 80 6.75 10.91 6.17
CA ASP A 80 7.74 9.89 5.86
C ASP A 80 7.34 8.56 6.55
N LEU A 81 7.89 7.43 6.07
CA LEU A 81 7.70 6.14 6.71
C LEU A 81 8.47 6.12 8.03
N VAL A 82 7.75 5.91 9.14
CA VAL A 82 8.35 5.87 10.48
C VAL A 82 7.96 4.58 11.21
N PHE A 83 8.88 4.05 12.02
CA PHE A 83 8.56 2.95 12.94
C PHE A 83 8.06 3.52 14.26
N ALA A 84 6.79 3.24 14.61
CA ALA A 84 6.20 3.73 15.85
C ALA A 84 5.11 2.80 16.38
N CYS A 85 5.08 2.65 17.71
CA CYS A 85 4.15 1.77 18.43
C CYS A 85 4.16 0.33 17.88
N GLY A 86 5.35 -0.23 17.66
CA GLY A 86 5.54 -1.63 17.26
C GLY A 86 5.27 -1.93 15.77
N GLY A 87 5.26 -0.92 14.90
CA GLY A 87 5.16 -1.14 13.46
C GLY A 87 5.37 0.11 12.62
N ASN A 88 5.49 -0.10 11.32
CA ASN A 88 5.64 0.92 10.29
C ASN A 88 4.36 1.77 10.14
N ARG A 89 4.52 3.08 9.98
CA ARG A 89 3.40 4.03 9.91
C ARG A 89 3.64 5.10 8.86
N ILE A 90 2.60 5.38 8.10
CA ILE A 90 2.50 6.54 7.20
C ILE A 90 1.16 7.22 7.43
N LEU A 91 1.19 8.54 7.59
CA LEU A 91 -0.01 9.37 7.60
C LEU A 91 -0.21 9.98 6.21
N PHE A 92 -1.33 9.66 5.58
CA PHE A 92 -1.82 10.33 4.38
C PHE A 92 -2.58 11.58 4.82
N VAL A 93 -2.05 12.76 4.49
CA VAL A 93 -2.48 14.04 5.04
C VAL A 93 -3.63 14.63 4.22
N ARG A 94 -3.42 14.78 2.91
CA ARG A 94 -4.37 15.39 1.97
C ARG A 94 -4.03 15.00 0.54
N ARG A 95 -4.98 15.13 -0.38
CA ARG A 95 -4.68 14.96 -1.80
C ARG A 95 -3.79 16.10 -2.31
N THR A 96 -2.77 15.76 -3.09
CA THR A 96 -1.87 16.75 -3.69
C THR A 96 -2.61 17.51 -4.80
N SER A 97 -2.50 18.84 -4.82
CA SER A 97 -3.16 19.70 -5.82
C SER A 97 -2.37 19.87 -7.12
N LYS A 98 -1.10 19.44 -7.14
CA LYS A 98 -0.20 19.61 -8.29
C LYS A 98 -0.02 18.28 -9.03
N PRO A 99 -0.11 18.27 -10.38
CA PRO A 99 0.30 17.13 -11.19
C PRO A 99 1.85 17.07 -11.20
N ALA A 100 2.42 16.48 -10.16
CA ALA A 100 3.84 16.17 -10.09
C ALA A 100 4.05 14.66 -10.22
N ILE A 101 5.25 14.27 -10.69
CA ILE A 101 5.71 12.89 -10.60
C ILE A 101 5.77 12.55 -9.10
N PRO A 102 5.08 11.50 -8.64
CA PRO A 102 5.08 11.15 -7.22
C PRO A 102 6.45 10.62 -6.80
N ASP A 103 6.85 10.91 -5.57
CA ASP A 103 8.10 10.38 -4.99
C ASP A 103 8.01 8.86 -4.83
N TRP A 104 6.81 8.36 -4.52
CA TRP A 104 6.54 6.95 -4.27
C TRP A 104 5.19 6.50 -4.83
N TYR A 105 5.07 5.20 -5.05
CA TYR A 105 3.83 4.52 -5.39
C TYR A 105 3.49 3.53 -4.28
N LEU A 106 2.26 3.60 -3.77
CA LEU A 106 1.71 2.60 -2.86
C LEU A 106 1.28 1.39 -3.69
N VAL A 107 2.04 0.32 -3.57
CA VAL A 107 1.87 -0.93 -4.32
C VAL A 107 1.40 -2.02 -3.37
N VAL A 108 0.51 -2.89 -3.84
CA VAL A 108 0.13 -4.11 -3.13
C VAL A 108 0.36 -5.30 -4.04
N VAL A 109 1.13 -6.26 -3.52
CA VAL A 109 1.34 -7.56 -4.15
C VAL A 109 0.73 -8.64 -3.28
N SER A 110 0.14 -9.64 -3.91
CA SER A 110 -0.44 -10.80 -3.26
C SER A 110 -0.05 -12.08 -3.99
N SER A 111 0.03 -13.16 -3.23
CA SER A 111 0.20 -14.53 -3.76
C SER A 111 -0.80 -14.86 -4.88
N GLU A 112 -2.06 -14.46 -4.73
CA GLU A 112 -3.14 -14.71 -5.70
C GLU A 112 -2.88 -14.06 -7.07
N ARG A 113 -2.33 -12.85 -7.09
CA ARG A 113 -2.16 -12.08 -8.33
C ARG A 113 -0.75 -12.18 -8.91
N PHE A 114 0.26 -12.26 -8.06
CA PHE A 114 1.66 -12.12 -8.47
C PHE A 114 2.49 -13.39 -8.26
N GLY A 115 1.97 -14.38 -7.53
CA GLY A 115 2.73 -15.56 -7.12
C GLY A 115 3.34 -15.43 -5.72
N ILE A 116 3.87 -16.53 -5.20
CA ILE A 116 4.37 -16.65 -3.83
C ILE A 116 5.76 -16.02 -3.71
N PHE A 117 5.90 -15.06 -2.80
CA PHE A 117 7.15 -14.40 -2.46
C PHE A 117 7.85 -15.12 -1.31
N ASP A 118 9.17 -15.22 -1.37
CA ASP A 118 9.99 -15.59 -0.23
C ASP A 118 10.36 -14.32 0.54
N PHE A 119 9.62 -14.01 1.61
CA PHE A 119 9.89 -12.81 2.39
C PHE A 119 11.11 -12.92 3.31
N GLU A 120 11.69 -14.12 3.44
CA GLU A 120 12.93 -14.34 4.20
C GLU A 120 14.17 -14.06 3.34
N ASP A 121 14.08 -14.25 2.01
CA ASP A 121 15.14 -13.89 1.06
C ASP A 121 15.28 -12.36 0.91
N PRO A 122 16.35 -11.72 1.39
CA PRO A 122 16.50 -10.27 1.28
C PRO A 122 16.47 -9.73 -0.17
N SER A 123 16.65 -10.60 -1.17
CA SER A 123 16.59 -10.29 -2.60
C SER A 123 15.17 -10.32 -3.21
N TRP A 124 14.12 -10.57 -2.42
CA TRP A 124 12.72 -10.57 -2.91
C TRP A 124 12.22 -9.20 -3.36
N LYS A 125 12.93 -8.12 -2.99
CA LYS A 125 12.63 -6.76 -3.43
C LYS A 125 13.92 -5.97 -3.64
N SER A 126 13.83 -4.91 -4.43
CA SER A 126 14.94 -3.96 -4.53
C SER A 126 15.25 -3.27 -3.20
N GLU A 127 16.49 -2.80 -3.04
CA GLU A 127 16.96 -2.10 -1.84
C GLU A 127 16.15 -0.83 -1.56
N SER A 128 15.78 -0.11 -2.62
CA SER A 128 15.01 1.14 -2.52
C SER A 128 13.51 0.92 -2.27
N THR A 129 12.98 -0.30 -2.40
CA THR A 129 11.58 -0.61 -2.08
C THR A 129 11.40 -0.73 -0.57
N GLN A 130 10.44 -0.01 0.00
CA GLN A 130 10.16 -0.05 1.43
C GLN A 130 8.90 -0.87 1.74
N SER A 131 9.02 -1.85 2.63
CA SER A 131 7.87 -2.63 3.09
C SER A 131 7.12 -1.85 4.17
N ILE A 132 5.86 -1.49 3.91
CA ILE A 132 4.99 -0.90 4.94
C ILE A 132 4.48 -2.03 5.83
N SER A 133 3.88 -3.06 5.23
CA SER A 133 3.38 -4.21 5.97
C SER A 133 3.39 -5.46 5.11
N VAL A 134 3.71 -6.59 5.72
CA VAL A 134 3.74 -7.91 5.06
C VAL A 134 2.96 -8.88 5.93
N SER A 135 2.02 -9.60 5.32
CA SER A 135 1.14 -10.56 5.99
C SER A 135 1.28 -11.92 5.31
N GLN A 136 1.46 -12.98 6.11
CA GLN A 136 1.59 -14.33 5.59
C GLN A 136 0.88 -15.33 6.50
N LEU A 137 0.06 -16.20 5.89
CA LEU A 137 -0.53 -17.34 6.56
C LEU A 137 -0.58 -18.51 5.59
N ARG A 138 0.28 -19.51 5.81
CA ARG A 138 0.49 -20.62 4.86
C ARG A 138 0.85 -20.04 3.48
N GLU A 139 0.22 -20.54 2.42
CA GLU A 139 0.42 -20.08 1.04
C GLU A 139 -0.22 -18.72 0.73
N GLN A 140 -1.00 -18.14 1.64
CA GLN A 140 -1.58 -16.83 1.42
C GLN A 140 -0.66 -15.72 1.91
N GLN A 141 -0.37 -14.79 1.02
CA GLN A 141 0.53 -13.68 1.23
C GLN A 141 -0.04 -12.38 0.65
N GLU A 142 0.20 -11.28 1.35
CA GLU A 142 -0.02 -9.92 0.87
C GLU A 142 1.07 -9.00 1.44
N ALA A 143 1.66 -8.16 0.60
CA ALA A 143 2.61 -7.14 0.99
C ALA A 143 2.18 -5.78 0.44
N MET A 144 2.22 -4.77 1.31
CA MET A 144 1.96 -3.37 0.99
C MET A 144 3.27 -2.59 1.07
N LEU A 145 3.63 -1.94 -0.03
CA LEU A 145 4.97 -1.43 -0.31
C LEU A 145 4.94 0.04 -0.75
N LEU A 146 6.01 0.77 -0.48
CA LEU A 146 6.37 1.98 -1.22
C LEU A 146 7.45 1.63 -2.24
N MET A 147 7.16 1.92 -3.51
CA MET A 147 8.09 1.70 -4.63
C MET A 147 8.33 2.99 -5.39
N LYS A 148 9.55 3.24 -5.85
CA LYS A 148 9.83 4.25 -6.87
C LYS A 148 9.60 3.67 -8.27
N GLY A 149 9.44 4.53 -9.27
CA GLY A 149 9.36 4.09 -10.66
C GLY A 149 10.62 3.31 -11.07
N GLY A 150 10.45 2.17 -11.73
CA GLY A 150 11.54 1.29 -12.14
C GLY A 150 12.05 0.32 -11.08
N GLU A 151 11.58 0.42 -9.83
CA GLU A 151 11.87 -0.55 -8.77
C GLU A 151 11.17 -1.88 -9.01
N TRP A 152 11.57 -2.92 -8.29
CA TRP A 152 11.12 -4.28 -8.56
C TRP A 152 10.91 -5.13 -7.31
N VAL A 153 10.10 -6.17 -7.46
CA VAL A 153 9.94 -7.29 -6.54
C VAL A 153 10.13 -8.60 -7.31
N ARG A 154 10.62 -9.65 -6.65
CA ARG A 154 10.94 -10.93 -7.25
C ARG A 154 10.28 -12.05 -6.48
N ASN A 155 9.80 -13.03 -7.23
CA ASN A 155 9.33 -14.30 -6.72
C ASN A 155 9.67 -15.43 -7.68
N SER A 156 9.15 -16.62 -7.43
CA SER A 156 9.37 -17.81 -8.27
C SER A 156 8.85 -17.66 -9.71
N SER A 157 7.92 -16.73 -9.97
CA SER A 157 7.43 -16.44 -11.32
C SER A 157 8.31 -15.47 -12.10
N GLY A 158 9.28 -14.82 -11.43
CA GLY A 158 10.22 -13.89 -12.05
C GLY A 158 10.30 -12.55 -11.33
N THR A 159 10.78 -11.53 -12.04
CA THR A 159 10.94 -10.17 -11.50
C THR A 159 9.85 -9.26 -12.04
N TRP A 160 9.04 -8.70 -11.13
CA TRP A 160 8.01 -7.72 -11.42
C TRP A 160 8.57 -6.31 -11.24
N ARG A 161 8.57 -5.51 -12.30
CA ARG A 161 9.06 -4.14 -12.29
C ARG A 161 7.92 -3.14 -12.32
N LEU A 162 8.01 -2.09 -11.51
CA LEU A 162 7.05 -1.00 -11.53
C LEU A 162 7.31 -0.09 -12.73
N MET A 163 6.49 -0.25 -13.77
CA MET A 163 6.54 0.59 -14.96
C MET A 163 5.68 1.82 -14.74
N THR A 164 6.24 3.01 -14.99
CA THR A 164 5.51 4.28 -14.94
C THR A 164 5.15 4.71 -16.36
N CYS A 165 3.87 5.01 -16.59
CA CYS A 165 3.36 5.43 -17.89
C CYS A 165 2.79 6.85 -17.76
N PRO A 166 3.05 7.76 -18.72
CA PRO A 166 2.55 9.12 -18.64
C PRO A 166 1.01 9.25 -18.63
N ASN A 167 0.24 8.29 -19.17
CA ASN A 167 -1.22 8.37 -19.37
C ASN A 167 -1.93 6.98 -19.36
N PRO A 168 -3.24 6.85 -19.03
CA PRO A 168 -4.03 7.53 -18.00
C PRO A 168 -3.98 6.72 -16.66
N PRO A 169 -4.77 7.05 -15.62
CA PRO A 169 -4.67 6.43 -14.30
C PRO A 169 -4.80 4.90 -14.30
N PRO A 170 -4.02 4.20 -13.47
CA PRO A 170 -3.22 4.79 -12.39
C PRO A 170 -1.85 5.33 -12.83
N GLY A 171 -1.47 5.22 -14.11
CA GLY A 171 -0.21 5.75 -14.65
C GLY A 171 1.04 5.02 -14.15
N ALA A 172 0.87 3.88 -13.48
CA ALA A 172 1.93 2.94 -13.17
C ALA A 172 1.35 1.56 -12.86
N ALA A 173 2.08 0.50 -13.19
CA ALA A 173 1.69 -0.88 -12.91
C ALA A 173 2.92 -1.77 -12.79
N LEU A 174 2.82 -2.82 -11.98
CA LEU A 174 3.80 -3.91 -11.98
C LEU A 174 3.65 -4.72 -13.27
N GLN A 175 4.75 -4.94 -13.97
CA GLN A 175 4.83 -5.79 -15.14
C GLN A 175 5.89 -6.87 -14.91
N LEU A 176 5.56 -8.11 -15.25
CA LEU A 176 6.53 -9.20 -15.22
C LEU A 176 7.56 -8.97 -16.31
N LEU A 177 8.83 -8.88 -15.94
CA LEU A 177 9.91 -8.91 -16.92
C LEU A 177 9.97 -10.33 -17.47
N GLY A 178 9.54 -10.50 -18.72
CA GLY A 178 9.78 -11.76 -19.43
C GLY A 178 11.28 -11.98 -19.55
N ASP A 179 11.71 -13.25 -19.61
CA ASP A 179 13.06 -13.59 -20.05
C ASP A 179 13.28 -12.89 -21.39
N VAL A 180 14.17 -11.89 -21.40
CA VAL A 180 14.74 -11.42 -22.65
C VAL A 180 15.57 -12.59 -23.13
N ALA A 181 14.97 -13.44 -23.97
CA ALA A 181 15.73 -14.34 -24.81
C ALA A 181 16.72 -13.45 -25.57
N VAL A 182 17.98 -13.53 -25.14
CA VAL A 182 19.10 -12.97 -25.89
C VAL A 182 19.11 -13.76 -27.20
N ALA A 183 18.59 -13.13 -28.25
CA ALA A 183 18.76 -13.61 -29.62
C ALA A 183 20.21 -13.43 -30.05
#